data_AF-A0A3D4LLJ0-F1
#
_entry.id   AF-A0A3D4LLJ0-F1
#
_cell.length_a   1.000
_cell.length_b   1.000
_cell.length_c   1.000
_cell.angle_alpha   90.00
_cell.angle_beta   90.00
_cell.angle_gamma   90.00
#
_symmetry.space_group_name_H-M   'P 1'
#
loop_
_entity.id
_entity.type
_entity.pdbx_description
1 polymer ?
#
loop_
_entity_poly.entity_id
_entity_poly.type
_entity_poly.pdbx_seq_one_letter_code
_entity_poly.pdbx_strand_id
1 'polypeptide(L)' 'GENRVQELIKKYDELKDIDIKWHMIGHLQKNKVKYILDKTVLIHSVESLSLAEEINKRA' A
#
# COMPACT_ATOMS: atom_id res chain seq x y z
N GLY A 1 8.48 -0.71 -6.44
CA GLY A 1 7.64 0.15 -5.57
C GLY A 1 6.75 1.01 -6.45
N GLU A 2 5.52 1.27 -6.04
CA GLU A 2 4.52 2.01 -6.82
C GLU A 2 4.09 3.30 -6.09
N ASN A 3 3.75 4.33 -6.86
CA ASN A 3 3.33 5.62 -6.33
C ASN A 3 1.80 5.82 -6.28
N ARG A 4 1.04 4.94 -6.95
CA ARG A 4 -0.43 4.99 -7.02
C ARG A 4 -1.01 3.65 -6.58
N VAL A 5 -1.95 3.71 -5.64
CA VAL A 5 -2.63 2.51 -5.10
C VAL A 5 -3.35 1.71 -6.20
N GLN A 6 -4.00 2.37 -7.15
CA GLN A 6 -4.74 1.69 -8.23
C GLN A 6 -3.82 0.88 -9.15
N GLU A 7 -2.69 1.45 -9.53
CA GLU A 7 -1.68 0.77 -10.36
C GLU A 7 -1.04 -0.40 -9.59
N LEU A 8 -0.77 -0.20 -8.29
CA LEU A 8 -0.25 -1.27 -7.43
C LEU A 8 -1.20 -2.46 -7.38
N ILE A 9 -2.50 -2.22 -7.13
CA ILE A 9 -3.50 -3.29 -7.08
C ILE A 9 -3.62 -4.02 -8.42
N LYS A 10 -3.66 -3.27 -9.53
CA LYS A 10 -3.76 -3.84 -10.86
C LYS A 10 -2.57 -4.76 -11.16
N LYS A 11 -1.35 -4.27 -10.96
CA LYS A 11 -0.14 -5.07 -11.20
C LYS A 11 0.04 -6.20 -10.20
N TYR A 12 -0.40 -6.02 -8.96
CA TYR A 12 -0.41 -7.08 -7.96
C TYR A 12 -1.28 -8.25 -8.44
N ASP A 13 -2.46 -7.98 -8.99
CA ASP A 13 -3.34 -9.02 -9.53
C ASP A 13 -2.76 -9.67 -10.80
N GLU A 14 -2.19 -8.87 -11.71
CA GLU A 14 -1.53 -9.34 -12.93
C GLU A 14 -0.27 -10.17 -12.67
N LEU A 15 0.43 -9.92 -11.57
CA LEU A 15 1.72 -10.54 -11.23
C LEU A 15 1.68 -11.37 -9.94
N LYS A 16 0.50 -11.79 -9.49
CA LYS A 16 0.29 -12.52 -8.24
C LYS A 16 1.05 -13.85 -8.15
N ASP A 17 1.37 -14.44 -9.30
CA ASP A 17 2.07 -15.72 -9.40
C ASP A 17 3.60 -15.57 -9.23
N ILE A 18 4.11 -14.33 -9.14
CA ILE A 18 5.52 -14.02 -8.96
C ILE A 18 5.72 -13.50 -7.53
N ASP A 19 6.76 -13.99 -6.85
CA ASP A 19 7.16 -13.49 -5.53
C ASP A 19 7.78 -12.09 -5.65
N ILE A 20 6.93 -11.05 -5.65
CA ILE A 20 7.31 -9.64 -5.74
C ILE A 20 7.00 -8.95 -4.43
N LYS A 21 8.00 -8.30 -3.85
CA LYS A 21 7.81 -7.42 -2.68
C LYS A 21 7.34 -6.04 -3.14
N TRP A 22 6.06 -5.77 -2.94
CA TRP A 22 5.47 -4.47 -3.28
C TRP A 22 5.67 -3.46 -2.16
N HIS A 23 6.10 -2.26 -2.54
CA HIS A 23 6.32 -1.13 -1.63
C HIS A 23 5.48 0.04 -2.12
N MET A 24 4.76 0.71 -1.21
CA MET A 24 4.06 1.96 -1.49
C MET A 24 5.01 3.13 -1.20
N ILE A 25 5.41 3.84 -2.26
CA ILE A 25 6.38 4.94 -2.17
C ILE A 25 5.75 6.32 -2.42
N GLY A 26 4.57 6.36 -3.01
CA GLY A 26 3.84 7.60 -3.28
C GLY A 26 2.83 7.92 -2.19
N HIS A 27 2.30 9.14 -2.21
CA HIS A 27 1.36 9.61 -1.22
C HIS A 27 0.15 8.66 -1.03
N LEU A 28 -0.13 8.31 0.22
CA LEU A 28 -1.18 7.36 0.58
C LEU A 28 -2.36 8.08 1.22
N GLN A 29 -3.48 8.07 0.51
CA GLN A 29 -4.75 8.58 1.05
C GLN A 29 -5.32 7.60 2.08
N LYS A 30 -5.77 8.09 3.25
CA LYS A 30 -6.28 7.27 4.36
C LYS A 30 -7.36 6.25 3.96
N ASN A 31 -8.31 6.67 3.13
CA ASN A 31 -9.40 5.81 2.65
C ASN A 31 -8.92 4.66 1.75
N LYS A 32 -7.71 4.76 1.20
CA LYS A 32 -7.11 3.75 0.32
C LYS A 32 -6.20 2.76 1.04
N VAL A 33 -5.87 3.00 2.31
CA VAL A 33 -5.05 2.11 3.15
C VAL A 33 -5.58 0.67 3.12
N LYS A 34 -6.90 0.49 3.23
CA LYS A 34 -7.58 -0.83 3.20
C LYS A 34 -7.32 -1.69 1.97
N TYR A 35 -6.85 -1.12 0.86
CA TYR A 35 -6.63 -1.87 -0.37
C TYR A 35 -5.19 -2.38 -0.51
N ILE A 36 -4.24 -1.81 0.23
CA ILE A 36 -2.80 -2.11 0.06
C ILE A 36 -2.18 -2.85 1.26
N LEU A 37 -2.83 -2.87 2.42
CA LEU A 37 -2.28 -3.46 3.64
C LEU A 37 -1.88 -4.93 3.49
N ASP A 38 -2.69 -5.70 2.78
CA ASP A 38 -2.48 -7.12 2.48
C ASP A 38 -1.56 -7.37 1.28
N LYS A 39 -1.17 -6.30 0.56
CA LYS A 39 -0.44 -6.39 -0.72
C LYS A 39 0.95 -5.79 -0.64
N THR A 40 1.23 -4.92 0.33
CA THR A 40 2.50 -4.21 0.44
C THR A 40 3.26 -4.59 1.70
N VAL A 41 4.56 -4.77 1.55
CA VAL A 41 5.47 -5.08 2.66
C VAL A 41 5.89 -3.81 3.40
N LEU A 42 5.95 -2.68 2.69
CA LEU A 42 6.43 -1.42 3.25
C LEU A 42 5.72 -0.21 2.64
N ILE A 43 5.32 0.74 3.50
CA ILE A 43 4.75 2.04 3.13
C ILE A 43 5.74 3.12 3.54
N HIS A 44 6.37 3.78 2.56
CA HIS A 44 7.38 4.83 2.81
C HIS A 44 6.75 6.20 3.07
N SER A 45 5.50 6.40 2.67
CA SER A 45 4.82 7.70 2.62
C SER A 45 3.92 7.97 3.83
N VAL A 46 4.31 7.53 5.03
CA VAL A 46 3.51 7.77 6.25
C VAL A 46 3.82 9.18 6.79
N GLU A 47 2.98 10.14 6.41
CA GLU A 47 3.24 11.57 6.66
C GLU A 47 2.53 12.14 7.91
N SER A 48 1.65 11.38 8.57
CA SER A 48 0.94 11.85 9.76
C SER A 48 0.61 10.72 10.74
N LEU A 49 0.51 11.07 12.03
CA LEU A 49 0.08 10.14 13.08
C LEU A 49 -1.27 9.52 12.75
N SER A 50 -2.23 10.33 12.31
CA SER A 50 -3.56 9.86 11.94
C SER A 50 -3.59 8.88 10.75
N LEU A 51 -2.58 8.91 9.87
CA LEU A 51 -2.41 7.91 8.82
C LEU A 51 -1.80 6.62 9.39
N ALA A 52 -0.81 6.75 10.27
CA ALA A 52 -0.21 5.61 10.96
C ALA A 52 -1.24 4.87 11.83
N GLU A 53 -2.10 5.59 12.56
CA GLU A 53 -3.20 5.02 13.33
C GLU A 53 -4.20 4.26 12.43
N GLU A 54 -4.54 4.81 11.26
CA GLU A 54 -5.44 4.18 10.31
C GLU A 54 -4.84 2.90 9.70
N ILE A 55 -3.52 2.88 9.48
CA ILE A 55 -2.76 1.69 9.07
C ILE A 55 -2.80 0.67 10.21
N ASN A 56 -2.45 1.07 11.43
CA ASN A 56 -2.40 0.19 12.60
C ASN A 56 -3.77 -0.39 12.98
N LYS A 57 -4.86 0.36 12.77
CA LYS A 57 -6.23 -0.12 13.01
C LYS A 57 -6.63 -1.28 12.10
N ARG A 58 -5.98 -1.42 10.95
CA ARG A 58 -6.33 -2.38 9.90
C ARG A 58 -5.23 -3.41 9.62
N ALA A 59 -4.07 -3.27 10.26
CA ALA A 59 -2.98 -4.25 10.26
C ALA A 59 -3.31 -5.39 11.23
#